data_AF-A0A2J8KPJ7-F1
#
_entry.id   AF-A0A2J8KPJ7-F1
#
_cell.length_a   1.000
_cell.length_b   1.000
_cell.length_c   1.000
_cell.angle_alpha   90.00
_cell.angle_beta   90.00
_cell.angle_gamma   90.00
#
_symmetry.space_group_name_H-M   'P 1'
#
loop_
_entity.id
_entity.type
_entity.pdbx_description
1 polymer ?
#
loop_
_entity_poly.entity_id
_entity_poly.type
_entity_poly.pdbx_seq_one_letter_code
_entity_poly.pdbx_strand_id
1 'polypeptide(L)'
;EHVTCVQSILDEFLQTYGSLIPLSTDEVVEKLEDIFQQEFSTPSRKGLVLQLIQSYQRMPGNAMVRGFRVAYKRHVLTMDDLGTLYGQNWLNDQVMNMYGDLVMDTVPEKVDIFNKELLLIPIHLEVHWSLISVDVRRRTITYFDSQRTLNRRCPKHIAKYLQAEAVKKDRLDFHQGWKGYFKMNVARQNNDSDCGAFVLQYCKHLALSQPFSFTQQDMPKLRRQIYKELCHCKLTV
;
A
#
# COMPACT_ATOMS: atom_id res chain seq x y z
N GLU A 1 12.85 -32.67 11.55
CA GLU A 1 12.34 -32.45 10.17
C GLU A 1 11.46 -31.20 10.06
N HIS A 2 10.25 -31.16 10.64
CA HIS A 2 9.36 -29.98 10.53
C HIS A 2 10.00 -28.66 11.02
N VAL A 3 10.71 -28.68 12.15
CA VAL A 3 11.39 -27.50 12.71
C VAL A 3 12.44 -26.93 11.73
N THR A 4 13.27 -27.79 11.15
CA THR A 4 14.29 -27.42 10.17
C THR A 4 13.66 -26.87 8.90
N CYS A 5 12.54 -27.45 8.45
CA CYS A 5 11.78 -26.94 7.31
C CYS A 5 11.21 -25.54 7.59
N VAL A 6 10.62 -25.31 8.77
CA VAL A 6 10.16 -23.97 9.18
C VAL A 6 11.33 -22.99 9.15
N GLN A 7 12.48 -23.33 9.75
CA GLN A 7 13.65 -22.44 9.72
C GLN A 7 14.08 -22.10 8.29
N SER A 8 14.12 -23.09 7.38
CA SER A 8 14.43 -22.85 5.97
C SER A 8 13.45 -21.90 5.28
N ILE A 9 12.14 -22.00 5.59
CA ILE A 9 11.14 -21.06 5.08
C ILE A 9 11.40 -19.65 5.63
N LEU A 10 11.76 -19.52 6.90
CA LEU A 10 12.08 -18.22 7.52
C LEU A 10 13.35 -17.61 6.94
N ASP A 11 14.37 -18.41 6.67
CA ASP A 11 15.60 -17.98 6.00
C ASP A 11 15.29 -17.44 4.59
N GLU A 12 14.46 -18.14 3.81
CA GLU A 12 13.99 -17.71 2.49
C GLU A 12 13.30 -16.34 2.56
N PHE A 13 12.43 -16.14 3.56
CA PHE A 13 11.76 -14.86 3.77
C PHE A 13 12.74 -13.75 4.17
N LEU A 14 13.68 -14.00 5.07
CA LEU A 14 14.70 -13.01 5.43
C LEU A 14 15.55 -12.62 4.22
N GLN A 15 15.94 -13.58 3.40
CA GLN A 15 16.73 -13.31 2.19
C GLN A 15 15.94 -12.49 1.17
N THR A 16 14.65 -12.80 0.99
CA THR A 16 13.79 -12.16 -0.02
C THR A 16 13.34 -10.77 0.40
N TYR A 17 13.00 -10.59 1.68
CA TYR A 17 12.30 -9.39 2.17
C TYR A 17 13.10 -8.56 3.17
N GLY A 18 14.29 -9.02 3.56
CA GLY A 18 15.14 -8.37 4.57
C GLY A 18 14.60 -8.47 6.00
N SER A 19 13.38 -8.97 6.20
CA SER A 19 12.76 -9.19 7.52
C SER A 19 11.61 -10.18 7.43
N LEU A 20 11.08 -10.57 8.59
CA LEU A 20 9.86 -11.38 8.70
C LEU A 20 8.58 -10.54 8.80
N ILE A 21 8.63 -9.22 8.60
CA ILE A 21 7.46 -8.33 8.61
C ILE A 21 6.35 -8.79 7.64
N PRO A 22 6.64 -9.15 6.37
CA PRO A 22 5.60 -9.55 5.43
C PRO A 22 5.11 -10.99 5.62
N LEU A 23 5.71 -11.76 6.52
CA LEU A 23 5.34 -13.15 6.78
C LEU A 23 4.03 -13.22 7.56
N SER A 24 3.16 -14.15 7.18
CA SER A 24 2.05 -14.59 8.01
C SER A 24 2.24 -16.04 8.46
N THR A 25 1.73 -16.38 9.64
CA THR A 25 1.75 -17.77 10.13
C THR A 25 1.01 -18.71 9.18
N ASP A 26 -0.08 -18.22 8.57
CA ASP A 26 -0.86 -18.99 7.60
C ASP A 26 -0.04 -19.39 6.37
N GLU A 27 0.84 -18.52 5.86
CA GLU A 27 1.72 -18.86 4.74
C GLU A 27 2.76 -19.93 5.09
N VAL A 28 3.25 -19.93 6.33
CA VAL A 28 4.15 -20.99 6.79
C VAL A 28 3.38 -22.31 6.89
N VAL A 29 2.16 -22.26 7.43
CA VAL A 29 1.28 -23.43 7.52
C VAL A 29 0.99 -23.98 6.12
N GLU A 30 0.52 -23.16 5.18
CA GLU A 30 0.24 -23.55 3.80
C GLU A 30 1.47 -24.21 3.13
N LYS A 31 2.66 -23.60 3.25
CA LYS A 31 3.91 -24.20 2.73
C LYS A 31 4.23 -25.56 3.39
N LEU A 32 3.99 -25.72 4.69
CA LEU A 32 4.20 -27.00 5.37
C LEU A 32 3.19 -28.05 4.91
N GLU A 33 1.93 -27.69 4.73
CA GLU A 33 0.91 -28.60 4.21
C GLU A 33 1.27 -29.07 2.80
N ASP A 34 1.75 -28.16 1.93
CA ASP A 34 2.23 -28.49 0.58
C ASP A 34 3.45 -29.42 0.59
N ILE A 35 4.42 -29.20 1.50
CA ILE A 35 5.66 -30.00 1.55
C ILE A 35 5.41 -31.39 2.14
N PHE A 36 4.65 -31.47 3.23
CA PHE A 36 4.49 -32.71 4.00
C PHE A 36 3.21 -33.47 3.66
N GLN A 37 2.30 -32.87 2.87
CA GLN A 37 1.00 -33.44 2.52
C GLN A 37 0.22 -33.88 3.77
N GLN A 38 0.26 -33.02 4.80
CA GLN A 38 -0.33 -33.24 6.13
C GLN A 38 -1.03 -31.97 6.60
N GLU A 39 -2.03 -32.09 7.47
CA GLU A 39 -2.73 -30.94 8.04
C GLU A 39 -1.89 -30.21 9.11
N PHE A 40 -1.63 -28.92 8.93
CA PHE A 40 -0.95 -28.04 9.88
C PHE A 40 -1.83 -26.87 10.36
N SER A 41 -2.99 -26.68 9.73
CA SER A 41 -3.97 -25.64 10.05
C SER A 41 -4.69 -25.81 11.40
N THR A 42 -4.56 -26.97 12.06
CA THR A 42 -5.11 -27.16 13.42
C THR A 42 -4.55 -26.13 14.42
N PRO A 43 -5.36 -25.63 15.38
CA PRO A 43 -4.92 -24.61 16.34
C PRO A 43 -3.64 -24.97 17.10
N SER A 44 -3.49 -26.24 17.48
CA SER A 44 -2.30 -26.74 18.18
C SER A 44 -1.04 -26.65 17.32
N ARG A 45 -1.10 -27.12 16.06
CA ARG A 45 0.04 -27.08 15.14
C ARG A 45 0.38 -25.64 14.73
N LYS A 46 -0.63 -24.82 14.44
CA LYS A 46 -0.47 -23.39 14.16
C LYS A 46 0.18 -22.65 15.36
N GLY A 47 -0.17 -23.02 16.58
CA GLY A 47 0.47 -22.52 17.81
C GLY A 47 1.96 -22.87 17.89
N LEU A 48 2.35 -24.10 17.52
CA LEU A 48 3.75 -24.51 17.45
C LEU A 48 4.52 -23.74 16.37
N VAL A 49 3.94 -23.57 15.18
CA VAL A 49 4.55 -22.77 14.10
C VAL A 49 4.78 -21.33 14.57
N LEU A 50 3.80 -20.72 15.25
CA LEU A 50 3.94 -19.39 15.80
C LEU A 50 5.08 -19.30 16.83
N GLN A 51 5.21 -20.28 17.72
CA GLN A 51 6.31 -20.35 18.67
C GLN A 51 7.67 -20.47 17.98
N LEU A 52 7.76 -21.28 16.90
CA LEU A 52 8.97 -21.41 16.11
C LEU A 52 9.37 -20.08 15.45
N ILE A 53 8.42 -19.39 14.82
CA ILE A 53 8.65 -18.05 14.23
C ILE A 53 9.18 -17.08 15.29
N GLN A 54 8.54 -17.03 16.46
CA GLN A 54 8.95 -16.15 17.55
C GLN A 54 10.32 -16.52 18.13
N SER A 55 10.67 -17.80 18.18
CA SER A 55 11.98 -18.26 18.64
C SER A 55 13.08 -17.85 17.65
N TYR A 56 12.80 -18.00 16.35
CA TYR A 56 13.71 -17.65 15.28
C TYR A 56 13.99 -16.15 15.23
N GLN A 57 12.97 -15.31 15.37
CA GLN A 57 13.11 -13.84 15.43
C GLN A 57 14.00 -13.34 16.57
N ARG A 58 14.07 -14.09 17.68
CA ARG A 58 14.90 -13.75 18.84
C ARG A 58 16.37 -14.16 18.67
N MET A 59 16.70 -14.94 17.65
CA MET A 59 18.08 -15.34 17.39
C MET A 59 18.90 -14.14 16.88
N PRO A 60 20.14 -13.94 17.36
CA PRO A 60 21.00 -12.86 16.87
C PRO A 60 21.20 -12.96 15.36
N GLY A 61 20.98 -11.84 14.65
CA GLY A 61 21.10 -11.77 13.18
C GLY A 61 19.80 -12.05 12.40
N ASN A 62 18.77 -12.61 13.04
CA ASN A 62 17.55 -13.03 12.36
C ASN A 62 16.37 -12.03 12.47
N ALA A 63 16.58 -10.89 13.13
CA ALA A 63 15.56 -9.86 13.25
C ALA A 63 15.39 -9.08 11.93
N MET A 64 16.50 -8.70 11.29
CA MET A 64 16.52 -8.00 10.00
C MET A 64 17.89 -8.14 9.33
N VAL A 65 17.89 -8.15 8.00
CA VAL A 65 19.10 -8.15 7.18
C VAL A 65 19.66 -6.73 7.06
N ARG A 66 20.86 -6.50 7.61
CA ARG A 66 21.52 -5.20 7.54
C ARG A 66 21.85 -4.82 6.10
N GLY A 67 21.56 -3.58 5.74
CA GLY A 67 21.86 -3.06 4.40
C GLY A 67 20.92 -3.56 3.30
N PHE A 68 19.86 -4.31 3.63
CA PHE A 68 18.81 -4.67 2.68
C PHE A 68 18.16 -3.40 2.12
N ARG A 69 17.99 -3.36 0.79
CA ARG A 69 17.40 -2.25 0.07
C ARG A 69 16.61 -2.76 -1.12
N VAL A 70 15.53 -2.06 -1.44
CA VAL A 70 14.74 -2.31 -2.65
C VAL A 70 14.83 -1.07 -3.52
N ALA A 71 15.33 -1.23 -4.74
CA ALA A 71 15.43 -0.14 -5.71
C ALA A 71 14.38 -0.31 -6.82
N TYR A 72 13.67 0.77 -7.13
CA TYR A 72 12.70 0.79 -8.23
C TYR A 72 12.59 2.19 -8.82
N LYS A 73 12.87 2.31 -10.12
CA LYS A 73 13.01 3.60 -10.81
C LYS A 73 13.99 4.52 -10.05
N ARG A 74 13.50 5.65 -9.56
CA ARG A 74 14.26 6.65 -8.78
C ARG A 74 14.21 6.42 -7.27
N HIS A 75 13.44 5.43 -6.80
CA HIS A 75 13.18 5.18 -5.39
C HIS A 75 14.12 4.09 -4.86
N VAL A 76 14.56 4.26 -3.63
CA VAL A 76 15.32 3.24 -2.87
C VAL A 76 14.72 3.16 -1.48
N LEU A 77 14.10 2.03 -1.15
CA LEU A 77 13.60 1.75 0.19
C LEU A 77 14.66 1.02 1.00
N THR A 78 14.87 1.48 2.22
CA THR A 78 15.70 0.84 3.25
C THR A 78 14.83 0.06 4.23
N MET A 79 15.47 -0.62 5.18
CA MET A 79 14.74 -1.29 6.28
C MET A 79 13.97 -0.31 7.18
N ASP A 80 14.41 0.95 7.29
CA ASP A 80 13.68 1.96 8.06
C ASP A 80 12.36 2.31 7.36
N ASP A 81 12.37 2.40 6.03
CA ASP A 81 11.17 2.65 5.22
C ASP A 81 10.22 1.44 5.25
N LEU A 82 10.74 0.25 4.97
CA LEU A 82 9.96 -0.99 4.99
C LEU A 82 9.40 -1.32 6.38
N GLY A 83 10.12 -0.93 7.44
CA GLY A 83 9.68 -1.05 8.83
C GLY A 83 8.41 -0.27 9.14
N THR A 84 8.09 0.78 8.36
CA THR A 84 6.84 1.54 8.53
C THR A 84 5.58 0.74 8.20
N LEU A 85 5.71 -0.36 7.45
CA LEU A 85 4.59 -1.26 7.15
C LEU A 85 4.31 -2.26 8.29
N TYR A 86 5.19 -2.37 9.29
CA TYR A 86 4.99 -3.28 10.41
C TYR A 86 3.98 -2.74 11.43
N GLY A 87 3.05 -3.61 11.85
CA GLY A 87 2.11 -3.32 12.93
C GLY A 87 1.30 -2.03 12.69
N GLN A 88 1.34 -1.13 13.67
CA GLN A 88 0.63 0.15 13.67
C GLN A 88 1.57 1.33 13.39
N ASN A 89 2.66 1.11 12.67
CA ASN A 89 3.55 2.20 12.27
C ASN A 89 2.90 3.06 11.17
N TRP A 90 3.23 4.35 11.16
CA TRP A 90 2.81 5.29 10.12
C TRP A 90 3.65 5.12 8.87
N LEU A 91 3.00 5.02 7.70
CA LEU A 91 3.72 4.95 6.43
C LEU A 91 4.43 6.28 6.16
N ASN A 92 5.69 6.19 5.74
CA ASN A 92 6.46 7.36 5.33
C ASN A 92 6.27 7.68 3.84
N ASP A 93 6.77 8.84 3.46
CA ASP A 93 6.70 9.36 2.10
C ASP A 93 7.44 8.47 1.08
N GLN A 94 8.56 7.83 1.44
CA GLN A 94 9.28 6.93 0.53
C GLN A 94 8.42 5.72 0.11
N VAL A 95 7.76 5.08 1.08
CA VAL A 95 6.80 3.99 0.81
C VAL A 95 5.64 4.49 -0.04
N MET A 96 5.06 5.64 0.32
CA MET A 96 3.93 6.22 -0.41
C MET A 96 4.29 6.53 -1.87
N ASN A 97 5.47 7.10 -2.11
CA ASN A 97 5.94 7.50 -3.43
C ASN A 97 6.30 6.30 -4.30
N MET A 98 7.07 5.33 -3.78
CA MET A 98 7.46 4.15 -4.55
C MET A 98 6.24 3.30 -4.92
N TYR A 99 5.30 3.11 -3.98
CA TYR A 99 4.06 2.40 -4.29
C TYR A 99 3.19 3.15 -5.30
N GLY A 100 3.14 4.48 -5.22
CA GLY A 100 2.50 5.32 -6.22
C GLY A 100 3.06 5.09 -7.62
N ASP A 101 4.38 4.98 -7.77
CA ASP A 101 5.03 4.65 -9.05
C ASP A 101 4.72 3.24 -9.55
N LEU A 102 4.48 2.26 -8.66
CA LEU A 102 4.00 0.92 -9.01
C LEU A 102 2.55 0.96 -9.52
N VAL A 103 1.67 1.71 -8.85
CA VAL A 103 0.30 1.94 -9.30
C VAL A 103 0.28 2.60 -10.68
N MET A 104 1.12 3.60 -10.88
CA MET A 104 1.21 4.30 -12.17
C MET A 104 1.65 3.39 -13.32
N ASP A 105 2.49 2.37 -13.09
CA ASP A 105 2.92 1.44 -14.14
C ASP A 105 1.82 0.46 -14.59
N THR A 106 0.72 0.34 -13.83
CA THR A 106 -0.47 -0.38 -14.31
C THR A 106 -1.27 0.43 -15.32
N VAL A 107 -0.91 1.69 -15.56
CA VAL A 107 -1.58 2.61 -16.50
C VAL A 107 -0.57 3.08 -17.56
N PRO A 108 -0.82 2.87 -18.87
CA PRO A 108 0.14 3.25 -19.92
C PRO A 108 0.50 4.76 -19.97
N GLU A 109 1.67 5.03 -20.58
CA GLU A 109 2.57 6.20 -20.42
C GLU A 109 2.01 7.64 -20.59
N LYS A 110 2.84 8.61 -20.16
CA LYS A 110 2.68 10.09 -20.04
C LYS A 110 2.62 10.80 -21.42
N VAL A 111 2.40 12.12 -21.62
CA VAL A 111 2.57 13.37 -20.84
C VAL A 111 1.54 14.42 -21.36
N ASP A 112 0.36 14.47 -20.75
CA ASP A 112 -0.44 15.68 -20.54
C ASP A 112 -1.51 15.33 -19.51
N ILE A 113 -1.70 16.16 -18.47
CA ILE A 113 -2.68 15.90 -17.42
C ILE A 113 -4.10 15.79 -17.99
N PHE A 114 -4.38 16.53 -19.07
CA PHE A 114 -5.69 16.56 -19.70
C PHE A 114 -5.94 15.39 -20.66
N ASN A 115 -4.89 14.63 -20.97
CA ASN A 115 -5.00 13.38 -21.74
C ASN A 115 -5.08 12.15 -20.83
N LYS A 116 -4.96 12.33 -19.50
CA LYS A 116 -5.18 11.25 -18.53
C LYS A 116 -6.67 11.12 -18.22
N GLU A 117 -7.11 9.90 -17.92
CA GLU A 117 -8.48 9.64 -17.47
C GLU A 117 -8.61 9.91 -15.98
N LEU A 118 -7.60 9.50 -15.23
CA LEU A 118 -7.55 9.50 -13.78
C LEU A 118 -6.25 10.14 -13.29
N LEU A 119 -6.35 11.08 -12.37
CA LEU A 119 -5.24 11.54 -11.54
C LEU A 119 -5.46 11.10 -10.11
N LEU A 120 -4.42 10.58 -9.48
CA LEU A 120 -4.40 10.18 -8.08
C LEU A 120 -3.39 11.07 -7.36
N ILE A 121 -3.85 11.82 -6.37
CA ILE A 121 -3.04 12.84 -5.68
C ILE A 121 -3.13 12.56 -4.18
N PRO A 122 -2.15 11.82 -3.61
CA PRO A 122 -2.02 11.68 -2.17
C PRO A 122 -1.82 13.05 -1.52
N ILE A 123 -2.56 13.31 -0.46
CA ILE A 123 -2.51 14.55 0.31
C ILE A 123 -1.99 14.22 1.70
N HIS A 124 -0.85 14.79 2.05
CA HIS A 124 -0.31 14.75 3.40
C HIS A 124 -0.65 16.05 4.12
N LEU A 125 -1.37 15.96 5.24
CA LEU A 125 -1.65 17.10 6.12
C LEU A 125 -1.29 16.72 7.54
N GLU A 126 -0.23 17.34 8.06
CA GLU A 126 0.34 17.06 9.39
C GLU A 126 0.72 15.59 9.56
N VAL A 127 -0.16 14.79 10.17
CA VAL A 127 0.05 13.37 10.47
C VAL A 127 -0.92 12.46 9.71
N HIS A 128 -1.72 13.03 8.79
CA HIS A 128 -2.79 12.31 8.11
C HIS A 128 -2.59 12.25 6.60
N TRP A 129 -2.75 11.04 6.05
CA TRP A 129 -2.81 10.79 4.62
C TRP A 129 -4.26 10.69 4.15
N SER A 130 -4.58 11.44 3.10
CA SER A 130 -5.85 11.36 2.38
C SER A 130 -5.59 11.33 0.87
N LEU A 131 -6.64 11.15 0.06
CA LEU A 131 -6.49 11.05 -1.39
C LEU A 131 -7.47 11.98 -2.11
N ILE A 132 -6.97 12.66 -3.13
CA ILE A 132 -7.81 13.21 -4.19
C ILE A 132 -7.74 12.30 -5.41
N SER A 133 -8.89 11.92 -5.96
CA SER A 133 -8.98 11.44 -7.33
C SER A 133 -9.57 12.50 -8.24
N VAL A 134 -9.03 12.63 -9.44
CA VAL A 134 -9.58 13.49 -10.50
C VAL A 134 -9.95 12.62 -11.67
N ASP A 135 -11.25 12.52 -11.95
CA ASP A 135 -11.75 12.03 -13.24
C ASP A 135 -11.75 13.23 -14.19
N VAL A 136 -10.80 13.24 -15.12
CA VAL A 136 -10.55 14.37 -16.01
C VAL A 136 -11.69 14.53 -17.00
N ARG A 137 -12.16 13.42 -17.60
CA ARG A 137 -13.23 13.44 -18.60
C ARG A 137 -14.54 13.95 -18.01
N ARG A 138 -14.89 13.49 -16.81
CA ARG A 138 -16.11 13.89 -16.08
C ARG A 138 -15.92 15.17 -15.25
N ARG A 139 -14.72 15.76 -15.28
CA ARG A 139 -14.34 16.96 -14.52
C ARG A 139 -14.72 16.87 -13.04
N THR A 140 -14.44 15.72 -12.45
CA THR A 140 -14.89 15.37 -11.10
C THR A 140 -13.69 15.20 -10.19
N ILE A 141 -13.67 15.93 -9.07
CA ILE A 141 -12.62 15.90 -8.05
C ILE A 141 -13.23 15.26 -6.81
N THR A 142 -12.77 14.07 -6.42
CA THR A 142 -13.31 13.32 -5.28
C THR A 142 -12.27 13.23 -4.17
N TYR A 143 -12.63 13.63 -2.96
CA TYR A 143 -11.81 13.47 -1.77
C TYR A 143 -12.18 12.18 -1.03
N PHE A 144 -11.17 11.38 -0.70
CA PHE A 144 -11.26 10.13 0.07
C PHE A 144 -10.46 10.29 1.35
N ASP A 145 -11.09 9.90 2.45
CA ASP A 145 -10.51 10.03 3.77
C ASP A 145 -11.05 8.91 4.67
N SER A 146 -10.15 8.02 5.08
CA SER A 146 -10.45 6.89 5.95
C SER A 146 -10.85 7.30 7.37
N GLN A 147 -10.51 8.51 7.82
CA GLN A 147 -11.01 9.09 9.07
C GLN A 147 -12.33 9.86 8.89
N ARG A 148 -12.77 10.07 7.64
CA ARG A 148 -13.97 10.84 7.26
C ARG A 148 -13.89 12.31 7.69
N THR A 149 -12.69 12.89 7.69
CA THR A 149 -12.55 14.34 7.86
C THR A 149 -13.05 15.07 6.61
N LEU A 150 -13.44 16.34 6.76
CA LEU A 150 -13.98 17.15 5.67
C LEU A 150 -13.04 18.30 5.31
N ASN A 151 -12.05 18.02 4.47
CA ASN A 151 -11.19 19.07 3.90
C ASN A 151 -11.85 19.76 2.69
N ARG A 152 -12.80 20.67 2.96
CA ARG A 152 -13.52 21.46 1.92
C ARG A 152 -12.64 22.36 1.07
N ARG A 153 -11.42 22.65 1.51
CA ARG A 153 -10.47 23.48 0.78
C ARG A 153 -9.73 22.68 -0.29
N CYS A 154 -9.42 21.42 -0.03
CA CYS A 154 -8.58 20.60 -0.91
C CYS A 154 -9.16 20.47 -2.34
N PRO A 155 -10.42 20.03 -2.58
CA PRO A 155 -10.97 19.98 -3.93
C PRO A 155 -10.98 21.33 -4.66
N LYS A 156 -11.18 22.44 -3.92
CA LYS A 156 -11.16 23.80 -4.47
C LYS A 156 -9.76 24.21 -4.93
N HIS A 157 -8.72 23.87 -4.17
CA HIS A 157 -7.33 24.13 -4.54
C HIS A 157 -6.93 23.31 -5.76
N ILE A 158 -7.34 22.03 -5.83
CA ILE A 158 -7.09 21.19 -7.01
C ILE A 158 -7.80 21.76 -8.25
N ALA A 159 -9.04 22.22 -8.14
CA ALA A 159 -9.74 22.87 -9.25
C ALA A 159 -9.01 24.13 -9.75
N LYS A 160 -8.50 24.97 -8.84
CA LYS A 160 -7.69 26.15 -9.20
C LYS A 160 -6.38 25.78 -9.89
N TYR A 161 -5.73 24.71 -9.43
CA TYR A 161 -4.53 24.19 -10.09
C TYR A 161 -4.83 23.72 -11.52
N LEU A 162 -5.91 22.95 -11.71
CA LEU A 162 -6.34 22.48 -13.03
C LEU A 162 -6.70 23.64 -13.96
N GLN A 163 -7.32 24.70 -13.43
CA GLN A 163 -7.57 25.95 -14.16
C GLN A 163 -6.29 26.62 -14.65
N ALA A 164 -5.30 26.77 -13.76
CA ALA A 164 -4.02 27.38 -14.09
C ALA A 164 -3.25 26.55 -15.14
N GLU A 165 -3.24 25.22 -14.99
CA GLU A 165 -2.61 24.32 -15.97
C GLU A 165 -3.34 24.34 -17.32
N ALA A 166 -4.68 24.47 -17.33
CA ALA A 166 -5.46 24.62 -18.55
C ALA A 166 -5.05 25.87 -19.34
N VAL A 167 -4.90 27.01 -18.67
CA VAL A 167 -4.42 28.25 -19.31
C VAL A 167 -3.00 28.09 -19.84
N LYS A 168 -2.11 27.53 -19.02
CA LYS A 168 -0.70 27.33 -19.38
C LYS A 168 -0.49 26.43 -20.59
N LYS A 169 -1.37 25.44 -20.78
CA LYS A 169 -1.29 24.46 -21.87
C LYS A 169 -2.23 24.74 -23.05
N ASP A 170 -2.89 25.90 -23.06
CA ASP A 170 -3.91 26.27 -24.05
C ASP A 170 -5.05 25.23 -24.18
N ARG A 171 -5.45 24.67 -23.04
CA ARG A 171 -6.55 23.69 -22.89
C ARG A 171 -7.77 24.33 -22.22
N LEU A 172 -8.25 25.44 -22.79
CA LEU A 172 -9.37 26.20 -22.24
C LEU A 172 -10.67 25.39 -22.12
N ASP A 173 -10.78 24.29 -22.87
CA ASP A 173 -11.84 23.29 -22.70
C ASP A 173 -11.93 22.77 -21.26
N PHE A 174 -10.80 22.71 -20.53
CA PHE A 174 -10.73 22.28 -19.12
C PHE A 174 -10.71 23.44 -18.10
N HIS A 175 -10.89 24.69 -18.51
CA HIS A 175 -10.87 25.82 -17.59
C HIS A 175 -12.07 25.80 -16.60
N GLN A 176 -13.24 25.34 -17.02
CA GLN A 176 -14.46 25.35 -16.18
C GLN A 176 -15.13 23.98 -16.06
N GLY A 177 -16.10 23.86 -15.15
CA GLY A 177 -16.95 22.68 -15.00
C GLY A 177 -16.47 21.65 -13.96
N TRP A 178 -15.38 21.92 -13.24
CA TRP A 178 -14.88 21.05 -12.18
C TRP A 178 -15.83 20.98 -10.98
N LYS A 179 -16.24 19.76 -10.60
CA LYS A 179 -17.15 19.49 -9.48
C LYS A 179 -16.44 18.72 -8.37
N GLY A 180 -16.57 19.19 -7.13
CA GLY A 180 -15.97 18.57 -5.95
C GLY A 180 -16.93 17.66 -5.20
N TYR A 181 -16.48 16.46 -4.80
CA TYR A 181 -17.25 15.49 -4.04
C TYR A 181 -16.44 14.93 -2.86
N PHE A 182 -17.16 14.41 -1.87
CA PHE A 182 -16.60 13.68 -0.73
C PHE A 182 -17.11 12.24 -0.80
N LYS A 183 -16.20 11.27 -0.86
CA LYS A 183 -16.59 9.87 -0.82
C LYS A 183 -16.67 9.41 0.63
N MET A 184 -17.87 9.49 1.20
CA MET A 184 -18.11 9.14 2.62
C MET A 184 -18.40 7.65 2.84
N ASN A 185 -18.92 6.96 1.82
CA ASN A 185 -19.27 5.54 1.86
C ASN A 185 -18.07 4.67 1.46
N VAL A 186 -16.96 4.85 2.17
CA VAL A 186 -15.78 3.97 2.09
C VAL A 186 -15.48 3.40 3.46
N ALA A 187 -14.71 2.31 3.47
CA ALA A 187 -14.19 1.72 4.69
C ALA A 187 -13.45 2.78 5.51
N ARG A 188 -13.78 2.81 6.80
CA ARG A 188 -13.24 3.76 7.78
C ARG A 188 -12.12 3.09 8.56
N GLN A 189 -11.04 3.81 8.83
CA GLN A 189 -10.04 3.35 9.79
C GLN A 189 -10.56 3.47 11.22
N ASN A 190 -10.07 2.62 12.13
CA ASN A 190 -10.40 2.67 13.56
C ASN A 190 -9.17 2.83 14.46
N ASN A 191 -8.02 3.16 13.88
CA ASN A 191 -6.77 3.51 14.55
C ASN A 191 -6.18 4.78 13.92
N ASP A 192 -5.03 5.24 14.44
CA ASP A 192 -4.38 6.46 13.98
C ASP A 192 -3.26 6.23 12.96
N SER A 193 -3.03 4.98 12.52
CA SER A 193 -1.84 4.61 11.75
C SER A 193 -2.09 4.16 10.33
N ASP A 194 -3.30 3.70 10.01
CA ASP A 194 -3.58 3.05 8.73
C ASP A 194 -3.94 4.02 7.60
N CYS A 195 -4.03 5.33 7.84
CA CYS A 195 -4.42 6.31 6.83
C CYS A 195 -3.60 6.19 5.53
N GLY A 196 -2.28 6.01 5.63
CA GLY A 196 -1.41 5.78 4.49
C GLY A 196 -1.76 4.48 3.74
N ALA A 197 -1.95 3.38 4.47
CA ALA A 197 -2.31 2.09 3.87
C ALA A 197 -3.68 2.14 3.17
N PHE A 198 -4.67 2.82 3.76
CA PHE A 198 -5.96 3.09 3.11
C PHE A 198 -5.79 3.88 1.82
N VAL A 199 -4.96 4.93 1.81
CA VAL A 199 -4.68 5.72 0.60
C VAL A 199 -4.04 4.85 -0.49
N LEU A 200 -3.06 4.01 -0.16
CA LEU A 200 -2.45 3.10 -1.14
C LEU A 200 -3.46 2.12 -1.73
N GLN A 201 -4.36 1.59 -0.90
CA GLN A 201 -5.43 0.71 -1.36
C GLN A 201 -6.47 1.44 -2.21
N TYR A 202 -6.86 2.67 -1.86
CA TYR A 202 -7.74 3.49 -2.71
C TYR A 202 -7.10 3.73 -4.08
N CYS A 203 -5.82 4.10 -4.12
CA CYS A 203 -5.08 4.30 -5.36
C CYS A 203 -5.09 3.04 -6.23
N LYS A 204 -4.74 1.89 -5.64
CA LYS A 204 -4.72 0.61 -6.34
C LYS A 204 -6.08 0.25 -6.95
N HIS A 205 -7.15 0.29 -6.15
CA HIS A 205 -8.48 -0.07 -6.62
C HIS A 205 -9.01 0.90 -7.69
N LEU A 206 -8.76 2.20 -7.54
CA LEU A 206 -9.15 3.18 -8.55
C LEU A 206 -8.39 2.97 -9.87
N ALA A 207 -7.07 2.71 -9.81
CA ALA A 207 -6.26 2.44 -11.00
C ALA A 207 -6.68 1.15 -11.71
N LEU A 208 -7.00 0.09 -10.96
CA LEU A 208 -7.46 -1.19 -11.49
C LEU A 208 -8.97 -1.21 -11.83
N SER A 209 -9.68 -0.09 -11.66
CA SER A 209 -11.14 -0.01 -11.84
C SER A 209 -11.93 -1.04 -11.02
N GLN A 210 -11.44 -1.36 -9.81
CA GLN A 210 -12.03 -2.32 -8.88
C GLN A 210 -12.86 -1.60 -7.79
N PRO A 211 -13.96 -2.21 -7.30
CA PRO A 211 -14.69 -1.67 -6.16
C PRO A 211 -13.85 -1.79 -4.87
N PHE A 212 -14.02 -0.85 -3.94
CA PHE A 212 -13.38 -0.99 -2.62
C PHE A 212 -14.05 -2.11 -1.82
N SER A 213 -13.43 -3.28 -1.81
CA SER A 213 -13.92 -4.50 -1.14
C SER A 213 -13.23 -4.80 0.19
N PHE A 214 -12.35 -3.90 0.66
CA PHE A 214 -11.57 -4.07 1.88
C PHE A 214 -12.11 -3.25 3.05
N THR A 215 -11.76 -3.68 4.26
CA THR A 215 -12.12 -3.06 5.53
C THR A 215 -10.89 -2.86 6.42
N GLN A 216 -11.10 -2.28 7.60
CA GLN A 216 -10.06 -2.17 8.61
C GLN A 216 -9.54 -3.52 9.12
N GLN A 217 -10.35 -4.58 9.10
CA GLN A 217 -9.92 -5.92 9.52
C GLN A 217 -8.86 -6.51 8.57
N ASP A 218 -8.83 -6.04 7.32
CA ASP A 218 -7.89 -6.49 6.30
C ASP A 218 -6.53 -5.79 6.39
N MET A 219 -6.42 -4.67 7.11
CA MET A 219 -5.19 -3.85 7.13
C MET A 219 -3.92 -4.62 7.52
N PRO A 220 -3.92 -5.54 8.49
CA PRO A 220 -2.73 -6.35 8.77
C PRO A 220 -2.28 -7.17 7.57
N LYS A 221 -3.23 -7.76 6.81
CA LYS A 221 -2.93 -8.54 5.60
C LYS A 221 -2.47 -7.62 4.47
N LEU A 222 -3.16 -6.49 4.27
CA LEU A 222 -2.87 -5.54 3.21
C LEU A 222 -1.52 -4.83 3.40
N ARG A 223 -1.11 -4.53 4.65
CA ARG A 223 0.24 -4.02 4.95
C ARG A 223 1.33 -5.00 4.56
N ARG A 224 1.16 -6.30 4.87
CA ARG A 224 2.08 -7.36 4.43
C ARG A 224 2.09 -7.51 2.91
N GLN A 225 0.94 -7.40 2.27
CA GLN A 225 0.84 -7.42 0.82
C GLN A 225 1.59 -6.24 0.18
N ILE A 226 1.37 -5.01 0.66
CA ILE A 226 2.09 -3.81 0.19
C ILE A 226 3.60 -4.01 0.32
N TYR A 227 4.07 -4.55 1.46
CA TYR A 227 5.49 -4.86 1.65
C TYR A 227 6.03 -5.80 0.57
N LYS A 228 5.32 -6.89 0.27
CA LYS A 228 5.72 -7.85 -0.78
C LYS A 228 5.68 -7.22 -2.16
N GLU A 229 4.64 -6.46 -2.47
CA GLU A 229 4.51 -5.76 -3.75
C GLU A 229 5.64 -4.77 -3.98
N LEU A 230 6.08 -4.06 -2.93
CA LEU A 230 7.26 -3.19 -2.97
C LEU A 230 8.53 -3.99 -3.23
N CYS A 231 8.78 -5.08 -2.47
CA CYS A 231 9.99 -5.90 -2.63
C CYS A 231 10.07 -6.57 -4.01
N HIS A 232 8.94 -6.99 -4.56
CA HIS A 232 8.86 -7.58 -5.90
C HIS A 232 8.79 -6.53 -7.01
N CYS A 233 8.70 -5.24 -6.66
CA CYS A 233 8.47 -4.14 -7.59
C CYS A 233 7.28 -4.42 -8.53
N LYS A 234 6.22 -5.02 -8.00
CA LYS A 234 5.08 -5.50 -8.79
C LYS A 234 3.80 -5.53 -7.96
N LEU A 235 2.73 -4.93 -8.48
CA LEU A 235 1.40 -5.05 -7.89
C LEU A 235 0.80 -6.44 -8.11
N THR A 236 0.15 -6.96 -7.07
CA THR A 236 -0.72 -8.13 -7.19
C THR A 236 -2.08 -7.67 -7.72
N VAL A 237 -2.51 -8.18 -8.87
CA VAL A 237 -3.78 -7.83 -9.53
C VAL A 237 -4.87 -8.84 -9.17
#